data_AF-A0A2D6FFE7-F1
#
_entry.id   AF-A0A2D6FFE7-F1
#
_cell.length_a   1.000
_cell.length_b   1.000
_cell.length_c   1.000
_cell.angle_alpha   90.00
_cell.angle_beta   90.00
_cell.angle_gamma   90.00
#
_symmetry.space_group_name_H-M   'P 1'
#
loop_
_entity.id
_entity.type
_entity.pdbx_description
1 polymer ?
#
loop_
_entity_poly.entity_id
_entity_poly.type
_entity_poly.pdbx_seq_one_letter_code
_entity_poly.pdbx_strand_id
1 'polypeptide(L)' 'MSGFYGAPSVLGGVRIERSDYVPCRVADWRVVFKEPEDLQVGPEIPVNAVWKLTQTNLN' A
#
# COMPACT_ATOMS: atom_id res chain seq x y z
N MET A 1 10.83 -15.03 8.04
CA MET A 1 10.58 -13.98 7.02
C MET A 1 10.71 -12.64 7.70
N SER A 2 11.67 -11.81 7.27
CA SER A 2 11.93 -10.49 7.84
C SER A 2 11.34 -9.44 6.91
N GLY A 3 10.27 -8.75 7.33
CA GLY A 3 9.66 -7.67 6.56
C GLY A 3 8.13 -7.69 6.58
N PHE A 4 7.56 -6.65 5.98
CA PHE A 4 6.13 -6.59 5.65
C PHE A 4 5.92 -7.20 4.26
N TYR A 5 4.83 -7.94 4.07
CA TYR A 5 4.40 -8.42 2.76
C TYR A 5 3.34 -7.49 2.19
N GLY A 6 3.53 -7.02 0.96
CA GLY A 6 2.58 -6.18 0.24
C GLY A 6 2.09 -6.88 -1.02
N ALA A 7 0.78 -6.90 -1.25
CA ALA A 7 0.18 -7.44 -2.48
C ALA A 7 -1.07 -6.63 -2.90
N PRO A 8 -1.38 -6.55 -4.20
CA PRO A 8 -2.64 -5.97 -4.67
C PRO A 8 -3.85 -6.63 -4.00
N SER A 9 -4.81 -5.83 -3.57
CA SER A 9 -6.04 -6.32 -2.94
C SER A 9 -7.20 -6.35 -3.93
N VAL A 10 -8.05 -7.37 -3.83
CA VAL A 10 -9.33 -7.45 -4.58
C VAL A 10 -10.29 -6.30 -4.27
N LEU A 11 -10.09 -5.60 -3.15
CA LEU A 11 -10.87 -4.42 -2.77
C LEU A 11 -10.29 -3.12 -3.38
N GLY A 12 -9.20 -3.19 -4.14
CA GLY A 12 -8.37 -2.07 -4.63
C GLY A 12 -7.22 -1.73 -3.68
N GLY A 13 -6.20 -0.98 -4.10
CA GLY A 13 -5.07 -0.68 -3.22
C GLY A 13 -4.15 -1.89 -2.96
N VAL A 14 -3.18 -1.68 -2.06
CA VAL A 14 -2.22 -2.69 -1.62
C VAL A 14 -2.51 -3.10 -0.19
N ARG A 15 -2.71 -4.40 0.04
CA ARG A 15 -2.82 -4.99 1.37
C ARG A 15 -1.41 -5.27 1.90
N ILE A 16 -1.14 -4.76 3.10
CA ILE A 16 0.13 -4.92 3.80
C ILE A 16 -0.09 -5.79 5.03
N GLU A 17 0.73 -6.83 5.17
CA GLU A 17 0.61 -7.84 6.22
C GLU A 17 1.94 -8.13 6.90
N ARG A 18 1.84 -8.45 8.20
CA ARG A 18 2.89 -9.05 9.01
C ARG A 18 2.21 -9.74 10.20
N SER A 19 2.75 -10.88 10.64
CA SER A 19 2.18 -11.68 11.74
C SER A 19 1.90 -10.89 13.01
N ASP A 20 2.76 -9.91 13.31
CA ASP A 20 2.73 -9.17 14.58
C ASP A 20 1.87 -7.89 14.50
N TYR A 21 1.26 -7.60 13.34
CA TYR A 21 0.52 -6.37 13.09
C TYR A 21 -0.85 -6.64 12.50
N VAL A 22 -1.80 -5.75 12.80
CA VAL A 22 -3.11 -5.76 12.14
C VAL A 22 -2.92 -5.47 10.65
N PRO A 23 -3.43 -6.32 9.74
CA PRO A 23 -3.37 -6.05 8.31
C PRO A 23 -3.98 -4.70 7.95
N CYS A 24 -3.33 -3.96 7.06
CA CYS A 24 -3.83 -2.67 6.60
C CYS A 24 -3.89 -2.62 5.07
N ARG A 25 -4.62 -1.64 4.53
CA ARG A 25 -4.72 -1.41 3.09
C ARG A 25 -4.46 0.06 2.79
N VAL A 26 -3.57 0.31 1.84
CA VAL A 26 -3.18 1.63 1.37
C VAL A 26 -3.52 1.80 -0.11
N ALA A 27 -3.74 3.03 -0.56
CA ALA A 27 -3.97 3.29 -1.97
C ALA A 27 -2.73 2.96 -2.82
N ASP A 28 -2.95 2.58 -4.08
CA ASP A 28 -1.89 2.07 -4.97
C ASP A 28 -0.74 3.07 -5.17
N TRP A 29 -1.04 4.37 -5.24
CA TRP A 29 -0.05 5.44 -5.41
C TRP A 29 0.94 5.56 -4.24
N ARG A 30 0.68 4.89 -3.11
CA ARG A 30 1.57 4.90 -1.94
C ARG A 30 2.65 3.80 -1.96
N VAL A 31 2.59 2.87 -2.91
CA VAL A 31 3.48 1.70 -2.95
C VAL A 31 4.06 1.54 -4.35
N VAL A 32 5.38 1.45 -4.41
CA VAL A 32 6.10 1.03 -5.61
C VAL A 32 6.72 -0.35 -5.35
N PHE A 33 6.51 -1.28 -6.28
CA PHE A 33 7.10 -2.64 -6.22
C PHE A 33 8.46 -2.73 -6.92
N LYS A 34 8.86 -1.64 -7.58
CA LYS A 34 10.17 -1.45 -8.20
C LYS A 34 10.81 -0.24 -7.53
N GLU A 35 12.12 -0.30 -7.33
CA GLU A 35 12.89 0.85 -6.88
C GLU A 35 12.74 2.02 -7.87
N PRO A 36 12.50 3.26 -7.40
CA PRO A 36 12.43 4.43 -8.25
C PRO A 36 13.74 4.67 -8.99
N GLU A 37 13.66 5.18 -10.21
CA GLU A 37 14.84 5.53 -11.02
C GLU A 37 15.52 6.80 -10.49
N ASP A 38 14.76 7.70 -9.88
CA ASP A 38 15.24 8.90 -9.20
C ASP A 38 14.67 8.94 -7.78
N LEU A 39 15.56 8.84 -6.79
CA LEU A 39 15.21 8.87 -5.37
C LEU A 39 14.91 10.29 -4.85
N GLN A 40 15.18 11.33 -5.64
CA GLN A 40 14.90 12.73 -5.30
C GLN A 40 13.48 13.15 -5.67
N VAL A 41 12.76 12.32 -6.42
CA VAL A 41 11.39 12.58 -6.85
C VAL A 41 10.43 11.78 -5.98
N GLY A 42 9.56 12.50 -5.26
CA GLY A 42 8.48 11.89 -4.50
C GLY A 42 7.37 11.33 -5.40
N PRO A 43 6.46 10.50 -4.85
CA PRO A 43 5.32 10.00 -5.61
C PRO A 43 4.36 11.13 -5.99
N GLU A 44 3.68 10.99 -7.13
CA GLU A 44 2.59 11.88 -7.51
C GLU A 44 1.36 11.59 -6.63
N ILE A 45 0.92 12.59 -5.87
CA ILE A 45 -0.25 12.48 -4.98
C ILE A 45 -1.50 12.92 -5.75
N PRO A 46 -2.51 12.06 -5.93
CA PRO A 46 -3.74 12.42 -6.64
C PRO A 46 -4.52 13.57 -5.95
N VAL A 47 -5.24 14.36 -6.74
CA VAL A 47 -6.20 15.34 -6.21
C VAL A 47 -7.29 14.59 -5.43
N ASN A 48 -7.61 15.05 -4.21
CA ASN A 48 -8.52 14.37 -3.27
C ASN A 48 -8.07 12.95 -2.86
N ALA A 49 -6.75 12.72 -2.76
CA ALA A 49 -6.20 11.43 -2.40
C ALA A 49 -6.78 10.85 -1.10
N VAL A 50 -7.20 9.58 -1.18
CA VAL A 50 -7.57 8.78 -0.01
C VAL A 50 -6.33 8.07 0.53
N TRP A 51 -5.94 8.40 1.77
CA TRP A 51 -4.70 7.93 2.37
C TRP A 51 -4.79 6.55 3.04
N LYS A 52 -5.98 6.22 3.56
CA LYS A 52 -6.25 4.99 4.31
C LYS A 52 -7.50 4.33 3.77
N LEU A 53 -7.40 3.05 3.44
CA LEU A 53 -8.52 2.23 3.00
C LEU A 53 -8.96 1.37 4.20
N THR A 54 -10.18 1.59 4.68
CA THR A 54 -10.64 1.11 6.00
C THR A 54 -11.07 -0.36 6.01
N GLN A 55 -11.55 -0.89 4.88
CA GLN A 55 -11.86 -2.31 4.73
C GLN A 55 -10.64 -3.07 4.23
N THR A 56 -10.22 -4.12 4.95
CA THR A 56 -9.05 -4.93 4.59
C THR A 56 -9.41 -6.37 4.18
N ASN A 57 -10.56 -6.88 4.62
CA ASN A 57 -11.11 -8.20 4.26
C ASN A 57 -12.46 -8.05 3.57
N LEU A 58 -12.87 -9.06 2.79
CA LEU A 58 -14.15 -9.09 2.10
C LEU A 58 -15.34 -9.35 3.03
N ASN A 59 -15.12 -9.86 4.25
CA ASN A 59 -16.02 -9.88 5.40
C ASN A 59 -15.20 -10.18 6.66
#